data_AF-H2AWL3-F1
#
_entry.id   AF-H2AWL3-F1
#
_cell.length_a   1.000
_cell.length_b   1.000
_cell.length_c   1.000
_cell.angle_alpha   90.00
_cell.angle_beta   90.00
_cell.angle_gamma   90.00
#
_symmetry.space_group_name_H-M   'P 1'
#
loop_
_entity.id
_entity.type
_entity.pdbx_description
1 polymer ?
#
loop_
_entity_poly.entity_id
_entity_poly.type
_entity_poly.pdbx_seq_one_letter_code
_entity_poly.pdbx_strand_id
1 'polypeptide(L)'
;MSHTPTAIYSCPDIPSKNFEVDITQERFNTTNGKSTGPSEHVLNAGQVDQDKPSDPKHIDDDSSKGLTALSKLRCQLTGLQDDINDFLTQRMEHAKNKKLKVSDEKRLDQEINELLDGGDGQDE
;
A
#
# COMPACT_ATOMS: atom_id res chain seq x y z
N MET A 1 7.98 -7.43 29.06
CA MET A 1 6.95 -7.33 28.00
C MET A 1 7.66 -7.00 26.69
N SER A 2 7.51 -7.79 25.62
CA SER A 2 8.05 -7.39 24.32
C SER A 2 7.10 -6.37 23.71
N HIS A 3 7.51 -5.09 23.69
CA HIS A 3 6.75 -4.06 23.01
C HIS A 3 6.98 -4.22 21.51
N THR A 4 5.94 -4.64 20.78
CA THR A 4 5.91 -4.62 19.32
C THR A 4 5.50 -3.22 18.84
N PRO A 5 6.04 -2.73 17.71
CA PRO A 5 5.61 -1.45 17.18
C PRO A 5 4.15 -1.53 16.70
N THR A 6 3.43 -0.43 16.81
CA THR A 6 2.04 -0.29 16.36
C THR A 6 1.88 1.07 15.67
N ALA A 7 0.87 1.19 14.81
CA ALA A 7 0.51 2.44 14.18
C ALA A 7 -1.00 2.63 14.16
N ILE A 8 -1.46 3.88 14.17
CA ILE A 8 -2.87 4.24 14.08
C ILE A 8 -3.02 5.30 12.99
N TYR A 9 -3.87 5.02 12.01
CA TYR A 9 -4.27 5.94 10.96
C TYR A 9 -5.67 6.49 11.24
N SER A 10 -5.86 7.79 11.05
CA SER A 10 -7.17 8.44 11.17
C SER A 10 -7.35 9.49 10.08
N CYS A 11 -8.60 9.63 9.62
CA CYS A 11 -9.00 10.61 8.61
C CYS A 11 -10.51 10.91 8.74
N PRO A 12 -11.04 11.93 8.05
CA PRO A 12 -12.45 12.34 8.22
C PRO A 12 -13.48 11.24 7.93
N ASP A 13 -13.18 10.33 7.01
CA ASP A 13 -14.03 9.20 6.61
C ASP A 13 -13.72 7.88 7.36
N ILE A 14 -12.57 7.78 8.04
CA ILE A 14 -12.19 6.61 8.84
C ILE A 14 -11.68 7.10 10.21
N PRO A 15 -12.48 6.95 11.28
CA PRO A 15 -12.15 7.53 12.58
C PRO A 15 -10.88 6.91 13.19
N SER A 16 -10.65 5.62 12.97
CA SER A 16 -9.41 4.94 13.35
C SER A 16 -9.20 3.65 12.57
N LYS A 17 -7.96 3.42 12.13
CA LYS A 17 -7.45 2.16 11.57
C LYS A 17 -6.15 1.81 12.29
N ASN A 18 -6.19 0.75 13.08
CA ASN A 18 -5.01 0.27 13.80
C ASN A 18 -4.22 -0.71 12.93
N PHE A 19 -2.90 -0.64 13.05
CA PHE A 19 -1.94 -1.57 12.47
C PHE A 19 -1.12 -2.20 13.60
N GLU A 20 -1.14 -3.52 13.65
CA GLU A 20 -0.49 -4.32 14.69
C GLU A 20 0.44 -5.34 14.03
N VAL A 21 1.57 -5.58 14.68
CA VAL A 21 2.54 -6.58 14.24
C VAL A 21 2.10 -7.96 14.72
N ASP A 22 1.95 -8.88 13.78
CA ASP A 22 1.71 -10.29 14.06
C ASP A 22 3.02 -11.08 13.89
N ILE A 23 3.71 -11.34 15.00
CA ILE A 23 4.99 -12.05 15.01
C ILE A 23 4.91 -13.49 14.47
N THR A 24 3.71 -14.06 14.34
CA THR A 24 3.51 -15.40 13.77
C THR A 24 3.66 -15.40 12.26
N GLN A 25 3.54 -14.24 11.61
CA GLN A 25 3.65 -14.13 10.16
C GLN A 25 5.09 -13.88 9.75
N GLU A 26 5.53 -14.61 8.72
CA GLU A 26 6.90 -14.55 8.20
C GLU A 26 7.30 -13.15 7.73
N ARG A 27 6.34 -12.35 7.23
CA ARG A 27 6.56 -10.97 6.76
C ARG A 27 7.10 -10.03 7.85
N PHE A 28 6.84 -10.31 9.13
CA PHE A 28 7.36 -9.53 10.26
C PHE A 28 8.68 -10.09 10.82
N ASN A 29 9.22 -11.14 10.20
CA ASN A 29 10.48 -11.80 10.55
C ASN A 29 11.54 -11.71 9.43
N THR A 30 11.26 -10.93 8.38
CA THR A 30 12.18 -10.64 7.26
C THR A 30 12.40 -9.13 7.11
N THR A 31 13.54 -8.76 6.54
CA THR A 31 13.84 -7.37 6.14
C THR A 31 13.49 -7.07 4.70
N ASN A 32 13.09 -8.10 3.96
CA ASN A 32 12.69 -8.00 2.56
C ASN A 32 11.16 -8.03 2.46
N GLY A 33 10.54 -6.86 2.64
CA GLY A 33 9.10 -6.66 2.49
C GLY A 33 8.69 -6.50 1.03
N LYS A 34 7.38 -6.64 0.75
CA LYS A 34 6.83 -6.50 -0.61
C LYS A 34 7.09 -5.12 -1.21
N SER A 35 7.08 -4.08 -0.37
CA SER A 35 7.32 -2.70 -0.81
C SER A 35 8.77 -2.24 -0.69
N THR A 36 9.69 -3.14 -0.32
CA THR A 36 11.11 -2.79 -0.08
C THR A 36 12.00 -2.82 -1.32
N GLY A 37 11.47 -3.27 -2.47
CA GLY A 37 12.22 -3.37 -3.73
C GLY A 37 11.76 -2.40 -4.82
N PRO A 38 12.59 -2.21 -5.87
CA PRO A 38 12.20 -1.46 -7.05
C PRO A 38 10.97 -2.10 -7.73
N SER A 39 10.21 -1.30 -8.48
CA SER A 39 9.01 -1.80 -9.14
C SER A 39 9.34 -2.91 -10.14
N GLU A 40 8.39 -3.81 -10.41
CA GLU A 40 8.55 -4.90 -11.39
C GLU A 40 9.00 -4.38 -12.76
N HIS A 41 8.57 -3.17 -13.13
CA HIS A 41 8.98 -2.53 -14.38
C HIS A 41 10.49 -2.24 -14.44
N VAL A 42 11.10 -1.85 -13.32
CA VAL A 42 12.53 -1.57 -13.19
C VAL A 42 13.35 -2.86 -13.12
N LEU A 43 12.84 -3.88 -12.42
CA LEU A 43 13.48 -5.21 -12.38
C LEU A 43 13.51 -5.87 -13.76
N ASN A 44 12.41 -5.76 -14.53
CA ASN A 44 12.33 -6.30 -15.90
C ASN A 44 13.24 -5.58 -16.90
N ALA A 45 13.69 -4.36 -16.58
CA ALA A 45 14.68 -3.62 -17.37
C ALA A 45 16.13 -4.09 -17.13
N GLY A 46 16.33 -5.14 -16.31
CA GLY A 46 17.64 -5.74 -16.04
C GLY A 46 18.46 -5.03 -14.96
N GLN A 47 17.83 -4.16 -14.16
CA GLN A 47 18.52 -3.43 -13.10
C GLN A 47 18.65 -4.29 -11.83
N VAL A 48 19.86 -4.34 -11.27
CA VAL A 48 20.15 -5.03 -10.01
C VAL A 48 19.88 -4.06 -8.85
N ASP A 49 19.08 -4.51 -7.87
CA ASP A 49 18.76 -3.74 -6.66
C ASP A 49 19.96 -3.74 -5.70
N GLN A 50 20.74 -2.65 -5.75
CA GLN A 50 21.89 -2.42 -4.86
C GLN A 50 21.47 -1.81 -3.50
N ASP A 51 20.24 -1.30 -3.39
CA ASP A 51 19.72 -0.62 -2.20
C ASP A 51 18.96 -1.58 -1.27
N LYS A 52 18.94 -2.87 -1.61
CA LYS A 52 18.25 -3.90 -0.85
C LYS A 52 18.73 -3.91 0.62
N PRO A 53 17.81 -3.88 1.60
CA PRO A 53 18.17 -3.95 3.00
C PRO A 53 18.93 -5.26 3.30
N SER A 54 20.01 -5.17 4.07
CA SER A 54 20.77 -6.35 4.49
C SER A 54 19.90 -7.34 5.26
N ASP A 55 20.29 -8.61 5.28
CA ASP A 55 19.56 -9.65 6.01
C ASP A 55 19.49 -9.39 7.53
N PRO A 56 18.50 -9.93 8.23
CA PRO A 56 18.38 -9.81 9.68
C PRO A 56 19.61 -10.40 10.41
N LYS A 57 20.14 -9.70 11.40
CA LYS A 57 21.27 -10.21 12.21
C LYS A 57 20.79 -11.13 13.32
N HIS A 58 21.43 -12.29 13.42
CA HIS A 58 21.21 -13.27 14.47
C HIS A 58 22.11 -13.01 15.68
N ILE A 59 21.72 -13.52 16.84
CA ILE A 59 22.55 -13.53 18.04
C ILE A 59 23.60 -14.62 17.87
N ASP A 60 24.88 -14.26 17.92
CA ASP A 60 26.02 -15.17 17.71
C ASP A 60 26.31 -16.10 18.90
N ASP A 61 25.35 -16.25 19.83
CA ASP A 61 25.54 -17.00 21.07
C ASP A 61 24.86 -18.37 20.97
N ASP A 62 25.63 -19.43 21.21
CA ASP A 62 25.32 -20.85 20.93
C ASP A 62 24.05 -21.36 21.67
N SER A 63 23.57 -20.58 22.65
CA SER A 63 22.40 -20.88 23.47
C SER A 63 21.10 -20.15 23.07
N SER A 64 21.16 -19.13 22.20
CA SER A 64 19.98 -18.35 21.78
C SER A 64 19.88 -18.25 20.26
N LYS A 65 19.22 -19.25 19.65
CA LYS A 65 18.76 -19.14 18.26
C LYS A 65 17.69 -18.03 18.18
N GLY A 66 18.10 -16.86 17.71
CA GLY A 66 17.16 -15.76 17.54
C GLY A 66 17.77 -14.53 16.89
N LEU A 67 16.90 -13.66 16.39
CA LEU A 67 17.27 -12.34 15.89
C LEU A 67 17.70 -11.42 17.03
N THR A 68 18.68 -10.56 16.78
CA THR A 68 19.02 -9.44 17.67
C THR A 68 17.81 -8.53 17.85
N ALA A 69 17.72 -7.81 18.97
CA ALA A 69 16.57 -6.94 19.27
C ALA A 69 16.31 -5.90 18.16
N LEU A 70 17.37 -5.29 17.61
CA LEU A 70 17.26 -4.34 16.50
C LEU A 70 16.85 -5.02 15.19
N SER A 71 17.29 -6.26 14.94
CA SER A 71 16.87 -6.99 13.74
C SER A 71 15.40 -7.38 13.81
N LYS A 72 14.92 -7.80 15.00
CA LYS A 72 13.49 -8.02 15.25
C LYS A 72 12.69 -6.74 14.96
N LEU A 73 13.12 -5.61 15.53
CA LEU A 73 12.45 -4.33 15.31
C LEU A 73 12.41 -3.95 13.83
N ARG A 74 13.53 -4.11 13.10
CA ARG A 74 13.59 -3.80 11.67
C ARG A 74 12.62 -4.66 10.87
N CYS A 75 12.58 -5.98 11.11
CA CYS A 75 11.64 -6.87 10.42
C CYS A 75 10.18 -6.48 10.70
N GLN A 76 9.88 -6.15 11.96
CA GLN A 76 8.55 -5.73 12.36
C GLN A 76 8.12 -4.41 11.71
N LEU A 77 9.02 -3.44 11.62
CA LEU A 77 8.77 -2.17 10.93
C LEU A 77 8.61 -2.38 9.41
N THR A 78 9.37 -3.29 8.80
CA THR A 78 9.21 -3.64 7.38
C THR A 78 7.81 -4.21 7.10
N GLY A 79 7.33 -5.15 7.91
CA GLY A 79 5.97 -5.67 7.74
C GLY A 79 4.89 -4.61 7.98
N LEU A 80 5.11 -3.70 8.94
CA LEU A 80 4.19 -2.60 9.22
C LEU A 80 4.14 -1.58 8.08
N GLN A 81 5.29 -1.29 7.47
CA GLN A 81 5.40 -0.46 6.27
C GLN A 81 4.59 -1.04 5.12
N ASP A 82 4.71 -2.35 4.87
CA ASP A 82 3.92 -3.03 3.84
C ASP A 82 2.41 -2.90 4.10
N ASP A 83 1.97 -3.16 5.34
CA ASP A 83 0.55 -3.05 5.70
C ASP A 83 -0.02 -1.64 5.50
N ILE A 84 0.76 -0.61 5.84
CA ILE A 84 0.38 0.79 5.62
C ILE A 84 0.33 1.10 4.12
N ASN A 85 1.32 0.66 3.35
CA ASN A 85 1.40 0.89 1.91
C ASN A 85 0.25 0.22 1.16
N ASP A 86 -0.05 -1.04 1.48
CA ASP A 86 -1.17 -1.79 0.90
C ASP A 86 -2.50 -1.07 1.19
N PHE A 87 -2.71 -0.65 2.44
CA PHE A 87 -3.91 0.06 2.85
C PHE A 87 -4.10 1.39 2.09
N LEU A 88 -3.05 2.22 2.03
CA LEU A 88 -3.12 3.51 1.33
C LEU A 88 -3.28 3.33 -0.18
N THR A 89 -2.64 2.33 -0.77
CA THR A 89 -2.75 2.02 -2.20
C THR A 89 -4.16 1.61 -2.58
N GLN A 90 -4.76 0.67 -1.84
CA GLN A 90 -6.17 0.27 -2.05
C GLN A 90 -7.11 1.47 -1.92
N ARG A 91 -6.85 2.35 -0.95
CA ARG A 91 -7.67 3.56 -0.76
C ARG A 91 -7.55 4.53 -1.93
N MET A 92 -6.35 4.73 -2.48
CA MET A 92 -6.15 5.55 -3.68
C MET A 92 -6.85 4.93 -4.91
N GLU A 93 -6.78 3.62 -5.07
CA GLU A 93 -7.49 2.91 -6.15
C GLU A 93 -9.01 3.08 -6.05
N HIS A 94 -9.58 2.90 -4.85
CA HIS A 94 -11.00 3.15 -4.62
C HIS A 94 -11.40 4.60 -4.90
N ALA A 95 -10.57 5.57 -4.50
CA ALA A 95 -10.80 6.98 -4.78
C ALA A 95 -10.71 7.29 -6.29
N LYS A 96 -9.75 6.70 -7.00
CA LYS A 96 -9.57 6.85 -8.45
C LYS A 96 -10.74 6.25 -9.22
N ASN A 97 -11.17 5.04 -8.86
CA ASN A 97 -12.31 4.36 -9.49
C ASN A 97 -13.62 5.12 -9.26
N LYS A 98 -13.83 5.71 -8.07
CA LYS A 98 -14.97 6.59 -7.82
C LYS A 98 -14.93 7.84 -8.70
N LYS A 99 -13.76 8.48 -8.83
CA LYS A 99 -13.60 9.67 -9.70
C LYS A 99 -13.83 9.35 -11.18
N LEU A 100 -13.33 8.21 -11.67
CA LEU A 100 -13.54 7.75 -13.04
C LEU A 100 -15.02 7.53 -13.34
N LYS A 101 -15.74 6.83 -12.46
CA LYS A 101 -17.20 6.65 -12.62
C LYS A 101 -17.96 7.97 -12.68
N VAL A 102 -17.63 8.91 -11.79
CA VAL A 102 -18.26 10.25 -11.79
C VAL A 102 -17.87 11.07 -13.02
N SER A 103 -16.65 10.94 -13.55
CA SER A 103 -16.27 11.62 -14.80
C SER A 103 -16.97 11.03 -16.02
N ASP A 104 -17.16 9.71 -16.04
CA ASP A 104 -17.85 9.02 -17.13
C ASP A 104 -19.35 9.31 -17.11
N GLU A 105 -20.00 9.33 -15.93
CA GLU A 105 -21.40 9.75 -15.77
C GLU A 105 -21.60 11.21 -16.22
N LYS A 106 -20.70 12.12 -15.84
CA LYS A 106 -20.78 13.52 -16.28
C LYS A 106 -20.59 13.70 -17.78
N ARG A 107 -19.75 12.89 -18.41
CA ARG A 107 -19.59 12.89 -19.88
C ARG A 107 -20.83 12.33 -20.56
N LEU A 108 -21.38 11.23 -20.05
CA LEU A 108 -22.60 10.62 -20.57
C LEU A 108 -23.79 11.58 -20.46
N ASP A 109 -23.95 12.28 -19.33
CA ASP A 109 -25.00 13.28 -19.13
C ASP A 109 -24.84 14.50 -20.06
N GLN A 110 -23.60 14.90 -20.38
CA GLN A 110 -23.34 15.95 -21.36
C GLN A 110 -23.71 15.50 -22.78
N GLU A 111 -23.28 14.31 -23.19
CA GLU A 111 -23.63 13.75 -24.50
C GLU A 111 -25.15 13.51 -24.65
N ILE A 112 -25.82 13.03 -23.60
CA ILE A 112 -27.29 12.87 -23.58
C ILE A 112 -27.99 14.22 -23.74
N ASN A 113 -27.53 15.26 -23.03
CA ASN A 113 -28.11 16.61 -23.17
C ASN A 113 -27.88 17.20 -24.57
N GLU A 114 -26.69 17.02 -25.16
CA GLU A 114 -26.41 17.47 -26.53
C GLU A 114 -27.26 16.74 -27.58
N LEU A 115 -27.53 15.45 -27.38
CA LEU A 115 -28.41 14.66 -28.26
C LEU A 115 -29.90 14.99 -28.09
N LEU A 116 -30.33 15.32 -26.86
CA LEU A 116 -31.72 15.71 -26.57
C LEU A 116 -32.05 17.15 -26.99
N ASP A 117 -31.05 18.03 -27.08
CA ASP A 117 -31.20 19.41 -27.61
C ASP A 117 -31.23 19.43 -29.17
N GLY A 118 -31.12 18.27 -29.81
CA GLY A 118 -31.06 18.08 -31.26
C GLY A 118 -32.39 17.76 -31.95
N GLY A 119 -33.52 18.38 -31.57
CA GLY A 119 -34.75 18.24 -32.36
C GLY A 119 -36.03 18.83 -31.75
N ASP A 120 -36.25 20.13 -31.93
CA ASP A 120 -37.36 20.68 -32.75
C ASP A 120 -37.45 22.20 -32.57
N GLY A 121 -37.06 22.94 -33.60
CA GLY A 121 -37.13 24.39 -33.56
C GLY A 121 -36.70 25.09 -34.84
N GLN A 122 -37.25 24.69 -36.00
CA GLN A 122 -37.62 25.53 -37.15
C GLN A 122 -37.56 24.73 -38.46
N ASP A 123 -38.68 24.10 -38.82
CA ASP A 123 -39.07 23.99 -40.22
C ASP A 123 -40.03 25.16 -40.49
N GLU A 124 -39.57 26.16 -41.26
CA GLU A 124 -40.40 27.16 -41.94
C GLU A 124 -41.13 26.56 -43.15
#